data_AF-A0AAC8QUL4-F1
#
_entry.id   AF-A0AAC8QUL4-F1
#
_cell.length_a   1.000
_cell.length_b   1.000
_cell.length_c   1.000
_cell.angle_alpha   90.00
_cell.angle_beta   90.00
_cell.angle_gamma   90.00
#
_symmetry.space_group_name_H-M   'P 1'
#
loop_
_entity.id
_entity.type
_entity.pdbx_description
1 polymer ?
#
loop_
_entity_poly.entity_id
_entity_poly.type
_entity_poly.pdbx_seq_one_letter_code
_entity_poly.pdbx_strand_id
1 'polypeptide(L)' 'MQTIIQVEPNEWVTEQLLIAVTGMKPGTIARARKNSWLLGREYKHVSPDGEPKPTSECMYNRKAVDAWIAAQKQPIW' A
#
# COMPACT_ATOMS: atom_id res chain seq x y z
N MET A 1 -6.47 -36.66 6.38
CA MET A 1 -6.58 -35.52 5.45
C MET A 1 -6.00 -34.29 6.14
N GLN A 2 -5.08 -33.57 5.51
CA GLN A 2 -4.54 -32.32 6.04
C GLN A 2 -5.38 -31.16 5.52
N THR A 3 -5.81 -30.28 6.42
CA THR A 3 -6.48 -29.03 6.04
C THR A 3 -5.42 -28.03 5.61
N ILE A 4 -5.47 -27.58 4.36
CA ILE A 4 -4.62 -26.52 3.83
C ILE A 4 -5.40 -25.22 3.90
N ILE A 5 -4.86 -24.21 4.60
CA ILE A 5 -5.42 -22.86 4.66
C ILE A 5 -4.54 -21.96 3.79
N GLN A 6 -5.08 -21.47 2.67
CA GLN A 6 -4.44 -20.47 1.82
C GLN A 6 -4.83 -19.09 2.31
N VAL A 7 -3.84 -18.28 2.72
CA VAL A 7 -4.05 -16.90 3.15
C VAL A 7 -3.64 -15.98 2.01
N GLU A 8 -4.54 -15.07 1.66
CA GLU A 8 -4.24 -14.01 0.71
C GLU A 8 -4.18 -12.66 1.42
N PRO A 9 -3.29 -11.76 0.99
CA PRO A 9 -3.22 -10.44 1.56
C PRO A 9 -4.55 -9.65 1.39
N ASN A 10 -5.05 -9.04 2.48
CA ASN A 10 -6.27 -8.22 2.47
C ASN A 10 -6.16 -6.98 1.56
N GLU A 11 -7.23 -6.28 1.19
CA GLU A 11 -7.12 -5.08 0.34
C GLU A 11 -6.22 -3.99 0.93
N TRP A 12 -6.40 -3.70 2.22
CA TRP A 12 -5.58 -2.76 2.98
C TRP A 12 -4.51 -3.52 3.77
N VAL A 13 -3.24 -3.18 3.55
CA VAL A 13 -2.10 -3.84 4.20
C VAL A 13 -1.11 -2.86 4.82
N THR A 14 -0.28 -3.39 5.72
CA THR A 14 0.84 -2.65 6.30
C THR A 14 1.90 -2.33 5.25
N GLU A 15 2.77 -1.37 5.54
CA GLU A 15 3.90 -1.04 4.66
C GLU A 15 4.78 -2.26 4.40
N GLN A 16 5.07 -3.05 5.45
CA GLN A 16 5.91 -4.24 5.34
C GLN A 16 5.34 -5.26 4.36
N LEU A 17 4.03 -5.54 4.43
CA LEU A 17 3.40 -6.49 3.52
C LEU A 17 3.26 -5.90 2.10
N LEU A 18 3.01 -4.60 1.97
CA LEU A 18 3.06 -3.94 0.65
C LEU A 18 4.44 -4.07 0.01
N ILE A 19 5.51 -3.83 0.77
CA ILE A 19 6.89 -4.02 0.32
C ILE A 19 7.12 -5.47 -0.10
N ALA A 20 6.68 -6.44 0.70
CA ALA A 20 6.87 -7.85 0.39
C ALA A 20 6.16 -8.28 -0.92
N VAL A 21 4.96 -7.77 -1.19
CA VAL A 21 4.19 -8.16 -2.38
C VAL A 21 4.55 -7.37 -3.64
N THR A 22 4.97 -6.11 -3.50
CA THR A 22 5.29 -5.23 -4.67
C THR A 22 6.79 -5.10 -4.95
N GLY A 23 7.65 -5.38 -3.97
CA GLY A 23 9.09 -5.14 -4.04
C GLY A 23 9.50 -3.66 -3.94
N MET A 24 8.57 -2.74 -3.71
CA MET A 24 8.90 -1.31 -3.61
C MET A 24 9.70 -0.99 -2.33
N LYS A 25 10.59 -0.01 -2.41
CA LYS A 25 11.37 0.45 -1.24
C LYS A 25 10.56 1.43 -0.37
N PRO A 26 10.79 1.49 0.96
CA PRO A 26 10.13 2.46 1.85
C PRO A 26 10.26 3.91 1.37
N GLY A 27 11.46 4.29 0.89
CA GLY A 27 11.70 5.64 0.35
C GLY A 27 10.92 5.96 -0.94
N THR A 28 10.54 4.95 -1.72
CA THR A 28 9.65 5.11 -2.88
C THR A 28 8.21 5.31 -2.41
N ILE A 29 7.76 4.50 -1.45
CA ILE A 29 6.43 4.61 -0.84
C ILE A 29 6.22 5.98 -0.19
N ALA A 30 7.19 6.46 0.60
CA ALA A 30 7.14 7.78 1.22
C ALA A 30 7.02 8.91 0.18
N ARG A 31 7.76 8.83 -0.93
CA ARG A 31 7.67 9.80 -2.02
C ARG A 31 6.36 9.71 -2.81
N ALA A 32 5.85 8.49 -3.03
CA ALA A 32 4.56 8.29 -3.67
C ALA A 32 3.42 8.89 -2.84
N ARG A 33 3.39 8.66 -1.51
CA ARG A 33 2.45 9.33 -0.59
C ARG A 33 2.51 10.86 -0.67
N LYS A 34 3.71 11.42 -0.77
CA LYS A 34 3.88 12.88 -0.82
C LYS A 34 3.42 13.50 -2.14
N ASN A 35 3.61 12.79 -3.26
CA ASN A 35 3.58 13.41 -4.58
C ASN A 35 2.54 12.83 -5.56
N SER A 36 2.03 11.62 -5.33
CA SER A 36 1.34 10.85 -6.39
C SER A 36 0.12 10.07 -5.90
N TRP A 37 0.16 9.59 -4.67
CA TRP A 37 -0.92 8.81 -4.07
C TRP A 37 -1.90 9.71 -3.33
N LEU A 38 -3.17 9.34 -3.39
CA LEU A 38 -4.24 10.09 -2.75
C LEU A 38 -4.65 9.40 -1.44
N LEU A 39 -4.80 10.21 -0.39
CA LEU A 39 -5.36 9.74 0.88
C LEU A 39 -6.77 9.19 0.65
N GLY A 40 -7.04 7.99 1.15
CA GLY A 40 -8.28 7.25 0.95
C GLY A 40 -8.28 6.35 -0.29
N ARG A 41 -7.37 6.53 -1.26
CA ARG A 41 -7.26 5.68 -2.46
C ARG A 41 -6.11 4.69 -2.35
N GLU A 42 -4.86 5.14 -2.42
CA GLU A 42 -3.69 4.25 -2.31
C GLU A 42 -3.22 4.06 -0.86
N TYR A 43 -3.45 5.04 0.01
CA TYR A 43 -3.08 4.94 1.42
C TYR A 43 -4.11 5.61 2.32
N LYS A 44 -4.18 5.20 3.58
CA LYS A 44 -5.01 5.83 4.60
C LYS A 44 -4.33 5.78 5.96
N HIS A 45 -4.66 6.75 6.80
CA HIS A 45 -4.31 6.73 8.21
C HIS A 45 -5.34 5.89 8.98
N VAL A 46 -4.88 5.04 9.87
CA VAL A 46 -5.71 4.18 10.73
C VAL A 46 -5.38 4.47 12.18
N SER A 47 -6.42 4.60 12.99
CA SER A 47 -6.30 4.86 14.43
C SER A 47 -7.30 3.99 15.19
N PRO A 48 -6.93 3.44 16.36
CA PRO A 48 -7.83 2.60 17.16
C PRO A 48 -9.01 3.37 17.76
N ASP A 49 -8.88 4.69 17.92
CA ASP A 49 -9.93 5.58 18.42
C ASP A 49 -10.88 6.10 17.33
N GLY A 50 -10.65 5.73 16.06
CA GLY A 50 -11.44 6.20 14.91
C GLY A 50 -11.10 7.61 14.44
N GLU A 51 -10.15 8.31 15.07
CA GLU A 51 -9.75 9.67 14.73
C GLU A 51 -8.29 9.71 14.23
N PRO A 52 -8.04 9.36 12.96
CA PRO A 52 -6.70 9.29 12.43
C PRO A 52 -6.03 10.66 12.32
N LYS A 53 -4.80 10.74 12.85
CA LYS A 53 -3.92 11.90 12.80
C LYS A 53 -2.88 11.74 11.67
N PRO A 54 -2.21 12.81 11.23
CA PRO A 54 -1.14 12.71 10.23
C PRO A 54 0.03 11.78 10.65
N THR A 55 0.20 11.56 11.95
CA THR A 55 1.21 10.66 12.53
C THR A 55 0.69 9.25 12.79
N SER A 56 -0.60 8.99 12.59
CA SER A 56 -1.20 7.66 12.77
C SER A 56 -0.66 6.66 11.74
N GLU A 57 -0.75 5.38 12.09
CA GLU A 57 -0.29 4.28 11.24
C GLU A 57 -0.91 4.37 9.84
N CYS A 58 -0.10 4.12 8.82
CA CYS A 58 -0.54 4.11 7.44
C CYS A 58 -0.78 2.68 6.96
N MET A 59 -1.97 2.45 6.41
CA MET A 59 -2.26 1.26 5.61
C MET A 59 -2.36 1.62 4.14
N TYR A 60 -2.11 0.64 3.28
CA TYR A 60 -2.01 0.81 1.84
C TYR A 60 -2.97 -0.11 1.10
N ASN A 61 -3.70 0.45 0.14
CA ASN A 61 -4.57 -0.32 -0.73
C ASN A 61 -3.73 -0.97 -1.82
N ARG A 62 -3.48 -2.28 -1.70
CA ARG A 62 -2.62 -3.01 -2.64
C ARG A 62 -3.14 -2.87 -4.07
N LYS A 63 -4.45 -3.04 -4.29
CA LYS A 63 -5.03 -3.04 -5.64
C LYS A 63 -4.86 -1.67 -6.32
N ALA A 64 -5.07 -0.59 -5.58
CA ALA A 64 -4.86 0.76 -6.10
C ALA A 64 -3.38 1.05 -6.37
N VAL A 65 -2.48 0.58 -5.49
CA VAL A 65 -1.04 0.68 -5.70
C VAL A 65 -0.59 -0.12 -6.94
N ASP A 66 -1.08 -1.34 -7.13
CA ASP A 66 -0.77 -2.18 -8.29
C ASP A 66 -1.24 -1.51 -9.59
N ALA A 67 -2.45 -0.94 -9.59
CA ALA A 67 -2.96 -0.18 -10.74
C ALA A 67 -2.09 1.06 -11.03
N TRP A 68 -1.62 1.75 -9.99
CA TRP A 68 -0.70 2.87 -10.13
C TRP A 68 0.66 2.44 -10.69
N ILE A 69 1.19 1.29 -10.26
CA ILE A 69 2.43 0.70 -10.79
C ILE A 69 2.25 0.34 -12.28
N ALA A 70 1.15 -0.32 -12.64
CA ALA A 70 0.86 -0.72 -14.01
C ALA A 70 0.72 0.48 -14.97
N ALA A 71 0.29 1.63 -14.45
CA ALA A 71 0.16 2.87 -15.21
C ALA A 71 1.47 3.68 -15.33
N GLN A 72 2.58 3.24 -14.72
CA GLN A 72 3.84 3.97 -14.80
C GLN A 72 4.37 3.99 -16.24
N LYS A 73 4.61 5.20 -16.76
CA LYS A 73 5.27 5.40 -18.05
C LYS A 73 6.70 4.87 -17.95
N GLN A 74 7.11 4.09 -18.95
CA GLN A 74 8.50 3.67 -19.08
C GLN A 74 9.29 4.71 -19.87
N PRO A 75 10.57 4.94 -19.56
CA PRO A 75 11.42 5.77 -20.40
C PRO A 75 11.50 5.12 -21.79
N ILE A 76 11.15 5.89 -22.81
CA ILE A 76 11.38 5.51 -24.21
C ILE A 76 12.74 6.09 -24.56
N TRP A 77 13.69 5.22 -24.86
CA TRP A 77 15.02 5.61 -25.35
C TRP A 77 14.98 5.83 -26.85
#